data_AF-A0A5B0PUS9-F1
#
_entry.id   AF-A0A5B0PUS9-F1
#
_cell.length_a   1.000
_cell.length_b   1.000
_cell.length_c   1.000
_cell.angle_alpha   90.00
_cell.angle_beta   90.00
_cell.angle_gamma   90.00
#
_symmetry.space_group_name_H-M   'P 1'
#
loop_
_entity.id
_entity.type
_entity.pdbx_description
1 polymer ?
#
loop_
_entity_poly.entity_id
_entity_poly.type
_entity_poly.pdbx_seq_one_letter_code
_entity_poly.pdbx_strand_id
1 'polypeptide(L)'
;MLETFSLLHSIEKMICKWCLKEVRVSATSFSNLRTNRDGSRQIGRISHGCPKRHEAINAGAQLPPTALDEERIKKAGGKAGTITHHFAPVEKFDNVVLNKIITLWLLRQSIPWNRVEDEYLQAAFHYCQAGASLFKRKWAANSAKMVYLDLQDAMLKRLKVCPVC
;
A
#
# COMPACT_ATOMS: atom_id res chain seq x y z
N MET A 1 10.54 -2.16 47.37
CA MET A 1 9.33 -1.34 47.20
C MET A 1 9.37 -0.83 45.76
N LEU A 2 8.40 -1.24 44.95
CA LEU A 2 8.41 -1.07 43.49
C LEU A 2 8.36 0.42 43.10
N GLU A 3 9.41 0.91 42.44
CA GLU A 3 9.34 2.16 41.67
C GLU A 3 8.55 1.86 40.39
N THR A 4 7.27 2.23 40.40
CA THR A 4 6.41 2.14 39.23
C THR A 4 6.82 3.22 38.23
N PHE A 5 7.37 2.74 37.11
CA PHE A 5 7.55 3.45 35.85
C PHE A 5 6.25 4.19 35.46
N SER A 6 6.12 5.47 35.81
CA SER A 6 5.05 6.32 35.30
C SER A 6 5.55 7.08 34.07
N LEU A 7 5.68 6.36 32.95
CA LEU A 7 5.70 7.00 31.63
C LEU A 7 4.31 7.61 31.39
N LEU A 8 4.09 8.81 31.91
CA LEU A 8 3.00 9.68 31.48
C LEU A 8 3.17 9.92 29.98
N HIS A 9 2.48 9.14 29.16
CA HIS A 9 2.22 9.51 27.78
C HIS A 9 1.50 10.85 27.81
N SER A 10 2.22 11.93 27.55
CA SER A 10 1.62 13.26 27.43
C SER A 10 0.58 13.21 26.31
N ILE A 11 -0.69 13.35 26.69
CA ILE A 11 -1.78 13.49 25.73
C ILE A 11 -1.76 14.95 25.30
N GLU A 12 -1.30 15.17 24.07
CA GLU A 12 -1.33 16.48 23.45
C GLU A 12 -2.67 16.68 22.73
N LYS A 13 -2.97 17.93 22.41
CA LYS A 13 -4.20 18.28 21.71
C LYS A 13 -3.86 19.08 20.46
N MET A 14 -4.47 18.69 19.34
CA MET A 14 -4.29 19.36 18.06
C MET A 14 -5.62 19.75 17.44
N ILE A 15 -5.62 20.91 16.78
CA ILE A 15 -6.81 21.47 16.15
C ILE A 15 -6.88 21.01 14.69
N CYS A 16 -8.05 20.50 14.29
CA CYS A 16 -8.32 20.22 12.88
C CYS A 16 -8.37 21.53 12.09
N LYS A 17 -7.55 21.68 11.06
CA LYS A 17 -7.52 22.90 10.23
C LYS A 17 -8.82 23.16 9.46
N TRP A 18 -9.67 22.15 9.28
CA TRP A 18 -10.92 22.28 8.51
C TRP A 18 -12.12 22.58 9.41
N CYS A 19 -12.29 21.85 10.52
CA CYS A 19 -13.43 22.02 11.42
C CYS A 19 -13.12 22.69 12.76
N LEU A 20 -11.87 23.08 12.99
CA LEU A 20 -11.39 23.70 14.24
C LEU A 20 -11.62 22.85 15.51
N LYS A 21 -12.04 21.59 15.35
CA LYS A 21 -12.23 20.67 16.47
C LYS A 21 -10.90 20.26 17.06
N GLU A 22 -10.82 20.30 18.38
CA GLU A 22 -9.71 19.80 19.15
C GLU A 22 -9.72 18.26 19.17
N VAL A 23 -8.59 17.66 18.82
CA VAL A 23 -8.39 16.21 18.72
C VAL A 23 -7.23 15.84 19.65
N ARG A 24 -7.47 14.89 20.55
CA ARG A 24 -6.42 14.33 21.41
C ARG A 24 -5.47 13.50 20.55
N VAL A 25 -4.17 13.76 20.66
CA VAL A 25 -3.10 13.03 19.97
C VAL A 25 -2.09 12.54 21.02
N SER A 26 -1.34 11.49 20.70
CA SER A 26 -0.19 11.15 21.53
C SER A 26 0.98 12.04 21.13
N ALA A 27 1.91 12.31 22.06
CA ALA A 27 3.16 13.03 21.76
C ALA A 27 3.96 12.42 20.58
N THR A 28 3.74 11.14 20.27
CA THR A 28 4.46 10.38 19.24
C THR A 28 3.66 10.14 17.96
N SER A 29 2.37 10.51 17.91
CA SER A 29 1.53 10.13 16.76
C SER A 29 0.35 11.07 16.52
N PHE A 30 0.16 11.42 15.25
CA PHE A 30 -1.02 12.15 14.75
C PHE A 30 -2.15 11.21 14.27
N SER A 31 -2.14 9.93 14.66
CA SER A 31 -3.11 8.92 14.19
C SER A 31 -4.57 9.35 14.39
N ASN A 32 -4.89 9.93 15.55
CA ASN A 32 -6.23 10.43 15.86
C ASN A 32 -6.61 11.63 14.99
N LEU A 33 -5.68 12.55 14.73
CA LEU A 33 -5.91 13.69 13.84
C LEU A 33 -6.14 13.24 12.40
N ARG A 34 -5.35 12.26 11.93
CA ARG A 34 -5.54 11.63 10.62
C ARG A 34 -6.91 10.96 10.53
N THR A 35 -7.26 10.16 11.54
CA THR A 35 -8.56 9.47 11.59
C THR A 35 -9.72 10.45 11.60
N ASN A 36 -9.59 11.57 12.31
CA ASN A 36 -10.58 12.65 12.30
C ASN A 36 -10.71 13.31 10.92
N ARG A 37 -9.62 13.44 10.16
CA ARG A 37 -9.62 14.08 8.83
C ARG A 37 -10.11 13.15 7.74
N ASP A 38 -9.57 11.94 7.66
CA ASP A 38 -9.74 11.01 6.54
C ASP A 38 -10.74 9.90 6.83
N GLY A 39 -11.16 9.74 8.08
CA GLY A 39 -12.03 8.66 8.53
C GLY A 39 -11.24 7.40 8.91
N SER A 40 -11.89 6.51 9.65
CA SER A 40 -11.35 5.22 10.05
C SER A 40 -11.95 4.09 9.22
N ARG A 41 -11.16 3.05 8.98
CA ARG A 41 -11.61 1.75 8.44
C ARG A 41 -12.02 0.76 9.54
N GLN A 42 -11.90 1.14 10.81
CA GLN A 42 -12.27 0.27 11.93
C GLN A 42 -13.79 0.27 12.16
N ILE A 43 -14.34 -0.91 12.44
CA ILE A 43 -15.76 -1.10 12.76
C ILE A 43 -16.12 -0.23 13.98
N GLY A 44 -17.25 0.48 13.90
CA GLY A 44 -17.74 1.35 14.98
C GLY A 44 -17.05 2.73 15.06
N ARG A 45 -16.13 3.05 14.14
CA ARG A 45 -15.52 4.38 14.04
C ARG A 45 -16.08 5.16 12.85
N ILE A 46 -15.92 6.48 12.88
CA ILE A 46 -16.42 7.39 11.84
C ILE A 46 -15.58 7.21 10.56
N SER A 47 -16.22 6.77 9.47
CA SER A 47 -15.56 6.47 8.19
C SER A 47 -15.54 7.64 7.18
N HIS A 48 -16.43 8.63 7.33
CA HIS A 48 -16.56 9.76 6.40
C HIS A 48 -15.53 10.89 6.64
N GLY A 49 -14.71 10.78 7.68
CA GLY A 49 -13.72 11.80 8.03
C GLY A 49 -14.32 13.12 8.49
N CYS A 50 -13.61 14.21 8.29
CA CYS A 50 -14.00 15.52 8.81
C CYS A 50 -15.17 16.10 8.00
N PRO A 51 -16.23 16.63 8.64
CA PRO A 51 -17.38 17.20 7.93
C PRO A 51 -17.01 18.30 6.94
N LYS A 52 -16.07 19.19 7.30
CA LYS A 52 -15.61 20.31 6.46
C LYS A 52 -14.56 19.94 5.41
N ARG A 53 -14.35 18.64 5.16
CA ARG A 53 -13.42 18.17 4.12
C ARG A 53 -13.83 18.67 2.74
N HIS A 54 -15.13 18.67 2.43
CA HIS A 54 -15.63 19.13 1.14
C HIS A 54 -15.31 20.62 0.90
N GLU A 55 -15.36 21.45 1.94
CA GLU A 55 -14.98 22.87 1.85
C GLU A 55 -13.50 23.00 1.50
N ALA A 56 -12.64 22.20 2.13
CA ALA A 56 -11.22 22.18 1.80
C ALA A 56 -10.96 21.75 0.35
N ILE A 57 -11.68 20.75 -0.16
CA ILE A 57 -11.60 20.32 -1.56
C ILE A 57 -12.06 21.44 -2.51
N ASN A 58 -13.19 22.09 -2.20
CA ASN A 58 -13.71 23.21 -2.98
C ASN A 58 -12.76 24.42 -2.97
N ALA A 59 -12.02 24.61 -1.88
CA ALA A 59 -10.95 25.61 -1.77
C ALA A 59 -9.65 25.21 -2.49
N GLY A 60 -9.66 24.10 -3.24
CA GLY A 60 -8.54 23.65 -4.07
C GLY A 60 -7.66 22.57 -3.45
N ALA A 61 -7.97 22.05 -2.26
CA ALA A 61 -7.13 21.02 -1.63
C ALA A 61 -7.27 19.66 -2.35
N GLN A 62 -6.14 19.14 -2.83
CA GLN A 62 -6.05 17.78 -3.36
C GLN A 62 -5.89 16.78 -2.22
N LEU A 63 -7.01 16.31 -1.67
CA LEU A 63 -7.03 15.37 -0.55
C LEU A 63 -7.19 13.93 -1.04
N PRO A 64 -6.60 12.93 -0.34
CA PRO A 64 -6.83 11.52 -0.67
C PRO A 64 -8.32 11.14 -0.50
N PRO A 65 -8.78 9.98 -1.01
CA PRO A 65 -10.12 9.50 -0.71
C PRO A 65 -10.31 9.27 0.80
N THR A 66 -11.52 9.47 1.33
CA THR A 66 -11.83 9.09 2.71
C THR A 66 -11.90 7.57 2.87
N ALA A 67 -11.84 7.05 4.10
CA ALA A 67 -12.02 5.61 4.35
C ALA A 67 -13.34 5.07 3.75
N LEU A 68 -14.41 5.87 3.81
CA LEU A 68 -15.69 5.56 3.17
C LEU A 68 -15.60 5.56 1.64
N ASP A 69 -14.92 6.54 1.04
CA ASP A 69 -14.74 6.59 -0.41
C ASP A 69 -13.89 5.42 -0.91
N GLU A 70 -12.86 5.03 -0.17
CA GLU A 70 -12.05 3.85 -0.50
C GLU A 70 -12.88 2.56 -0.47
N GLU A 71 -13.79 2.42 0.50
CA GLU A 71 -14.73 1.29 0.53
C GLU A 71 -15.70 1.32 -0.65
N ARG A 72 -16.22 2.50 -1.00
CA ARG A 72 -17.08 2.68 -2.17
C ARG A 72 -16.33 2.38 -3.46
N ILE A 73 -15.09 2.85 -3.61
CA ILE A 73 -14.21 2.56 -4.76
C ILE A 73 -13.92 1.07 -4.84
N LYS A 74 -13.67 0.38 -3.72
CA LYS A 74 -13.49 -1.08 -3.70
C LYS A 74 -14.75 -1.85 -4.10
N LYS A 75 -15.94 -1.32 -3.78
CA LYS A 75 -17.24 -1.93 -4.14
C LYS A 75 -17.66 -1.61 -5.57
N ALA A 76 -17.41 -0.39 -6.04
CA ALA A 76 -17.80 0.12 -7.36
C ALA A 76 -16.78 -0.21 -8.46
N GLY A 77 -15.49 -0.15 -8.13
CA GLY A 77 -14.42 -0.73 -8.94
C GLY A 77 -14.45 -2.24 -8.73
N GLY A 78 -15.33 -2.91 -9.47
CA GLY A 78 -15.48 -4.37 -9.44
C GLY A 78 -14.11 -5.02 -9.34
N LYS A 79 -13.88 -5.76 -8.23
CA LYS A 79 -12.61 -6.40 -7.85
C LYS A 79 -11.42 -5.72 -8.53
N ALA A 80 -10.85 -4.65 -7.95
CA ALA A 80 -9.50 -4.20 -8.34
C ALA A 80 -8.66 -5.46 -8.57
N GLY A 81 -8.36 -5.76 -9.85
CA GLY A 81 -8.16 -7.14 -10.29
C GLY A 81 -7.23 -7.83 -9.33
N THR A 82 -7.69 -8.90 -8.66
CA THR A 82 -6.78 -9.76 -7.91
C THR A 82 -5.59 -10.03 -8.83
N ILE A 83 -4.36 -10.10 -8.32
CA ILE A 83 -3.16 -10.30 -9.17
C ILE A 83 -3.37 -11.45 -10.19
N THR A 84 -4.21 -12.43 -9.83
CA THR A 84 -4.71 -13.50 -10.70
C THR A 84 -5.39 -13.07 -12.00
N HIS A 85 -6.00 -11.89 -12.09
CA HIS A 85 -6.55 -11.34 -13.35
C HIS A 85 -5.44 -10.87 -14.29
N HIS A 86 -4.37 -10.27 -13.77
CA HIS A 86 -3.21 -9.86 -14.56
C HIS A 86 -2.33 -11.04 -14.98
N PHE A 87 -2.39 -12.13 -14.22
CA PHE A 87 -1.66 -13.37 -14.44
C PHE A 87 -2.61 -14.57 -14.55
N ALA A 88 -3.67 -14.40 -15.36
CA ALA A 88 -4.65 -15.46 -15.59
C ALA A 88 -3.99 -16.71 -16.18
N PRO A 89 -4.57 -17.91 -15.97
CA PRO A 89 -4.10 -19.12 -16.63
C PRO A 89 -4.00 -18.88 -18.13
N VAL A 90 -2.81 -19.09 -18.68
CA VAL A 90 -2.53 -19.01 -20.11
C VAL A 90 -2.51 -20.42 -20.68
N GLU A 91 -2.92 -20.59 -21.95
CA GLU A 91 -2.91 -21.90 -22.63
C GLU A 91 -1.52 -22.54 -22.65
N LYS A 92 -0.46 -21.72 -22.64
CA LYS A 92 0.93 -22.15 -22.64
C LYS A 92 1.67 -21.57 -21.45
N PHE A 93 2.30 -22.43 -20.67
CA PHE A 93 3.13 -22.04 -19.55
C PHE A 93 4.35 -21.22 -20.02
N ASP A 94 4.57 -20.06 -19.39
CA ASP A 94 5.66 -19.15 -19.72
C ASP A 94 6.53 -18.88 -18.47
N ASN A 95 7.80 -19.27 -18.55
CA ASN A 95 8.78 -19.05 -17.48
C ASN A 95 9.04 -17.58 -17.20
N VAL A 96 8.97 -16.69 -18.21
CA VAL A 96 9.15 -15.25 -18.01
C VAL A 96 7.99 -14.70 -17.16
N VAL A 97 6.76 -15.11 -17.45
CA VAL A 97 5.58 -14.70 -16.69
C VAL A 97 5.65 -15.22 -15.25
N LEU A 98 5.98 -16.51 -15.06
CA LEU A 98 6.23 -17.08 -13.74
C LEU A 98 7.23 -16.24 -12.95
N ASN A 99 8.41 -15.97 -13.52
CA ASN A 99 9.47 -15.27 -12.81
C ASN A 99 9.14 -13.80 -12.51
N LYS A 100 8.32 -13.13 -13.34
CA LYS A 100 7.77 -11.81 -13.02
C LYS A 100 6.87 -11.86 -11.79
N ILE A 101 6.00 -12.87 -11.68
CA ILE A 101 5.12 -13.06 -10.51
C ILE A 101 5.96 -13.29 -9.25
N ILE A 102 6.97 -14.16 -9.31
CA ILE A 102 7.87 -14.42 -8.18
C ILE A 102 8.62 -13.15 -7.77
N THR A 103 9.13 -12.38 -8.73
CA THR A 103 9.83 -11.11 -8.44
C THR A 103 8.91 -10.11 -7.73
N LEU A 104 7.66 -9.98 -8.18
CA LEU A 104 6.66 -9.13 -7.52
C LEU A 104 6.33 -9.61 -6.10
N TRP A 105 6.22 -10.93 -5.90
CA TRP A 105 6.03 -11.51 -4.57
C TRP A 105 7.20 -11.18 -3.63
N LEU A 106 8.44 -11.38 -4.09
CA LEU A 106 9.64 -11.05 -3.31
C LEU A 106 9.67 -9.56 -2.95
N LEU A 107 9.45 -8.68 -3.92
CA LEU A 107 9.42 -7.23 -3.73
C LEU A 107 8.34 -6.83 -2.71
N ARG A 108 7.15 -7.41 -2.81
CA ARG A 108 6.01 -7.08 -1.95
C ARG A 108 6.19 -7.56 -0.50
N GLN A 109 6.92 -8.64 -0.30
CA GLN A 109 7.21 -9.22 1.02
C GLN A 109 8.59 -8.84 1.56
N SER A 110 9.34 -7.98 0.86
CA SER A 110 10.71 -7.61 1.19
C SER A 110 11.64 -8.82 1.37
N ILE A 111 11.43 -9.86 0.56
CA ILE A 111 12.21 -11.08 0.61
C ILE A 111 13.48 -10.91 -0.24
N PRO A 112 14.66 -11.34 0.25
CA PRO A 112 15.91 -11.29 -0.52
C PRO A 112 15.84 -12.04 -1.86
N TRP A 113 16.48 -11.49 -2.91
CA TRP A 113 16.44 -12.05 -4.28
C TRP A 113 17.05 -13.45 -4.38
N ASN A 114 17.98 -13.81 -3.49
CA ASN A 114 18.57 -15.15 -3.45
C ASN A 114 17.56 -16.23 -3.01
N ARG A 115 16.39 -15.87 -2.47
CA ARG A 115 15.37 -16.86 -2.09
C ARG A 115 14.76 -17.61 -3.27
N VAL A 116 14.90 -17.13 -4.51
CA VAL A 116 14.53 -17.89 -5.72
C VAL A 116 15.41 -19.13 -5.93
N GLU A 117 16.58 -19.17 -5.30
CA GLU A 117 17.53 -20.28 -5.39
C GLU A 117 17.38 -21.27 -4.23
N ASP A 118 16.34 -21.13 -3.41
CA ASP A 118 15.99 -22.09 -2.36
C ASP A 118 15.59 -23.44 -2.97
N GLU A 119 16.08 -24.54 -2.39
CA GLU A 119 15.93 -25.89 -2.93
C GLU A 119 14.49 -26.41 -2.80
N TYR A 120 13.83 -26.17 -1.66
CA TYR A 120 12.44 -26.57 -1.46
C TYR A 120 11.49 -25.77 -2.34
N LEU A 121 11.76 -24.48 -2.54
CA LEU A 121 10.99 -23.65 -3.45
C LEU A 121 11.10 -24.18 -4.89
N GLN A 122 12.32 -24.49 -5.36
CA GLN A 122 12.53 -25.07 -6.69
C GLN A 122 11.81 -26.42 -6.82
N ALA A 123 11.91 -27.29 -5.81
CA ALA A 123 11.23 -28.58 -5.79
C ALA A 123 9.69 -28.43 -5.89
N ALA A 124 9.11 -27.46 -5.17
CA ALA A 124 7.68 -27.18 -5.23
C ALA A 124 7.21 -26.78 -6.63
N PHE A 125 7.97 -25.92 -7.34
CA PHE A 125 7.64 -25.54 -8.71
C PHE A 125 7.82 -26.69 -9.70
N HIS A 126 8.90 -27.47 -9.56
CA HIS A 126 9.11 -28.67 -10.39
C HIS A 126 8.01 -29.71 -10.20
N TYR A 127 7.52 -29.90 -8.97
CA TYR A 127 6.39 -30.79 -8.68
C TYR A 127 5.10 -30.33 -9.37
N CYS A 128 4.79 -29.04 -9.30
CA CYS A 128 3.57 -28.48 -9.89
C CYS A 128 3.62 -28.39 -11.42
N GLN A 129 4.80 -28.18 -12.01
CA GLN A 129 4.97 -28.02 -13.45
C GLN A 129 6.39 -28.41 -13.88
N ALA A 130 6.53 -29.48 -14.66
CA ALA A 130 7.83 -30.01 -15.07
C ALA A 130 8.70 -29.00 -15.83
N GLY A 131 8.07 -28.13 -16.63
CA GLY A 131 8.75 -27.06 -17.38
C GLY A 131 9.08 -25.80 -16.59
N ALA A 132 8.73 -25.74 -15.30
CA ALA A 132 8.97 -24.57 -14.47
C ALA A 132 10.45 -24.42 -14.12
N SER A 133 10.98 -23.21 -14.33
CA SER A 133 12.35 -22.84 -14.02
C SER A 133 12.38 -21.47 -13.36
N LEU A 134 12.88 -21.42 -12.13
CA LEU A 134 13.12 -20.16 -11.44
C LEU A 134 14.44 -19.56 -11.92
N PHE A 135 14.39 -18.32 -12.40
CA PHE A 135 15.56 -17.57 -12.79
C PHE A 135 16.34 -17.12 -11.57
N LYS A 136 17.67 -17.07 -11.74
CA LYS A 136 18.62 -16.78 -10.66
C LYS A 136 18.46 -15.36 -10.10
N ARG A 137 19.04 -15.12 -8.93
CA ARG A 137 18.96 -13.86 -8.17
C ARG A 137 19.26 -12.60 -8.98
N LYS A 138 20.20 -12.67 -9.94
CA LYS A 138 20.56 -11.55 -10.83
C LYS A 138 19.39 -11.11 -11.70
N TRP A 139 18.62 -12.08 -12.22
CA TRP A 139 17.45 -11.79 -13.02
C TRP A 139 16.36 -11.16 -12.16
N ALA A 140 16.07 -11.72 -10.99
CA ALA A 140 15.09 -11.16 -10.05
C ALA A 140 15.43 -9.71 -9.67
N ALA A 141 16.70 -9.44 -9.35
CA ALA A 141 17.17 -8.08 -9.03
C ALA A 141 17.01 -7.11 -10.22
N ASN A 142 17.37 -7.52 -11.43
CA ASN A 142 17.22 -6.70 -12.63
C ASN A 142 15.73 -6.42 -12.94
N SER A 143 14.89 -7.44 -12.83
CA SER A 143 13.44 -7.31 -13.04
C SER A 143 12.81 -6.37 -12.01
N ALA A 144 13.20 -6.48 -10.73
CA ALA A 144 12.74 -5.57 -9.68
C ALA A 144 13.18 -4.11 -9.95
N LYS A 145 14.42 -3.91 -10.42
CA LYS A 145 14.91 -2.59 -10.84
C LYS A 145 14.05 -1.99 -11.95
N MET A 146 13.69 -2.77 -12.98
CA MET A 146 12.86 -2.28 -14.08
C MET A 146 11.49 -1.83 -13.57
N VAL A 147 10.84 -2.65 -12.73
CA VAL A 147 9.55 -2.29 -12.12
C VAL A 147 9.65 -1.00 -11.31
N TYR A 148 10.72 -0.81 -10.55
CA TYR A 148 10.96 0.43 -9.80
C TYR A 148 11.08 1.65 -10.72
N LEU A 149 11.85 1.54 -11.80
CA LEU A 149 12.03 2.64 -12.76
C LEU A 149 10.72 3.00 -13.46
N ASP A 150 9.92 2.00 -13.86
CA ASP A 150 8.61 2.23 -14.48
C ASP A 150 7.65 2.95 -13.51
N LEU A 151 7.63 2.54 -12.24
CA LEU A 151 6.82 3.17 -11.20
C LEU A 151 7.29 4.60 -10.91
N GLN A 152 8.61 4.82 -10.85
CA GLN A 152 9.18 6.14 -10.65
C GLN A 152 8.80 7.09 -11.79
N ASP A 153 8.96 6.65 -13.04
CA ASP A 153 8.59 7.43 -14.22
C ASP A 153 7.09 7.75 -14.24
N ALA A 154 6.23 6.77 -13.94
CA ALA A 154 4.80 6.98 -13.81
C ALA A 154 4.46 8.03 -12.73
N MET A 155 5.15 8.00 -11.59
CA MET A 155 4.98 8.99 -10.53
C MET A 155 5.41 10.38 -10.98
N LEU A 156 6.57 10.51 -11.63
CA LEU A 156 7.07 11.79 -12.15
C LEU A 156 6.13 12.39 -13.20
N LYS A 157 5.60 11.57 -14.10
CA LYS A 157 4.58 11.99 -15.08
C LYS A 157 3.35 12.56 -14.38
N ARG A 158 2.85 11.91 -13.32
CA ARG A 158 1.70 12.41 -12.54
C ARG A 158 1.99 13.73 -11.84
N LEU A 159 3.20 13.93 -11.32
CA LEU A 159 3.59 15.17 -10.66
C LEU A 159 3.68 16.34 -11.66
N LYS A 160 4.18 16.11 -12.87
CA LYS A 160 4.26 17.15 -13.92
C LYS A 160 2.88 17.58 -14.45
N VAL A 161 1.88 16.72 -14.35
CA VAL A 161 0.50 17.03 -14.77
C VAL A 161 -0.27 17.80 -13.67
N CYS A 162 0.24 17.86 -12.45
CA CYS A 162 -0.33 18.72 -11.40
C CYS A 162 0.10 20.17 -11.70
N PRO A 163 -0.81 21.05 -12.17
CA PRO A 163 -0.49 22.47 -12.26
C PRO A 163 -0.26 22.93 -10.81
N VAL A 164 0.88 23.57 -10.60
CA VAL A 164 1.32 24.14 -9.34
C VAL A 164 0.16 24.83 -8.61
N CYS A 165 -0.06 24.43 -7.35
CA CYS A 165 -0.94 25.09 -6.39
C CYS A 165 -0.49 26.53 -6.12
#